data_AF-A0A926H715-F1
#
_entry.id   AF-A0A926H715-F1
#
_cell.length_a   1.000
_cell.length_b   1.000
_cell.length_c   1.000
_cell.angle_alpha   90.00
_cell.angle_beta   90.00
_cell.angle_gamma   90.00
#
_symmetry.space_group_name_H-M   'P 1'
#
loop_
_entity.id
_entity.type
_entity.pdbx_description
1 polymer ?
#
loop_
_entity_poly.entity_id
_entity_poly.type
_entity_poly.pdbx_seq_one_letter_code
_entity_poly.pdbx_strand_id
1 'polypeptide(L)'
;SENSSENQHFGINGKYTAPLTKSFNDLKRFWDTKSDNVIMVAAHGSMLQDRNKILTLYKAEYGYSDEKATYYADSLTTLFKTYPEYLNGNHPFFTINAYAHQEKNYPGVGQIGDKIVFGDGLLQAFDAIGYGDIAPQAILAHEFAHHIQYNLGIKDYAIPLTPEGSRRTELMADAYAAYFLIHAQGAALPLQSVQRAGEVFSSLGDCVFDLKEHHGTPTQRKVATEWGYKLATDVHEQGRILSGREFARLFDAALANIIKK
;
A
#
# COMPACT_ATOMS: atom_id res chain seq x y z
N SER A 1 -1.21 -20.17 2.20
CA SER A 1 -2.23 -19.93 1.17
C SER A 1 -2.30 -18.43 0.90
N GLU A 2 -2.92 -17.97 -0.20
CA GLU A 2 -3.04 -16.52 -0.55
C GLU A 2 -4.00 -15.74 0.38
N ASN A 3 -4.66 -16.44 1.31
CA ASN A 3 -5.55 -15.91 2.32
C ASN A 3 -5.04 -16.19 3.75
N SER A 4 -3.72 -16.37 3.91
CA SER A 4 -3.07 -16.56 5.20
C SER A 4 -1.68 -15.93 5.20
N SER A 5 -1.30 -15.34 6.34
CA SER A 5 0.06 -14.87 6.59
C SER A 5 1.06 -16.03 6.81
N GLU A 6 0.58 -17.26 6.98
CA GLU A 6 1.43 -18.43 7.20
C GLU A 6 2.30 -18.72 5.98
N ASN A 7 3.59 -18.95 6.23
CA ASN A 7 4.62 -19.26 5.22
C ASN A 7 4.81 -18.16 4.15
N GLN A 8 4.34 -16.93 4.41
CA GLN A 8 4.64 -15.77 3.57
C GLN A 8 6.09 -15.33 3.77
N HIS A 9 6.73 -14.91 2.70
CA HIS A 9 8.04 -14.26 2.73
C HIS A 9 8.04 -13.06 1.79
N PHE A 10 8.82 -12.03 2.12
CA PHE A 10 8.77 -10.74 1.43
C PHE A 10 10.13 -10.39 0.82
N GLY A 11 10.10 -10.07 -0.48
CA GLY A 11 11.29 -9.94 -1.31
C GLY A 11 11.78 -11.30 -1.82
N ILE A 12 12.57 -11.26 -2.89
CA ILE A 12 13.02 -12.46 -3.65
C ILE A 12 13.58 -13.58 -2.77
N ASN A 13 14.27 -13.25 -1.69
CA ASN A 13 14.87 -14.22 -0.76
C ASN A 13 14.32 -14.10 0.68
N GLY A 14 13.17 -13.44 0.86
CA GLY A 14 12.61 -13.20 2.20
C GLY A 14 13.37 -12.18 3.05
N LYS A 15 14.28 -11.37 2.46
CA LYS A 15 15.08 -10.34 3.13
C LYS A 15 14.23 -9.39 3.99
N TYR A 16 13.00 -9.11 3.58
CA TYR A 16 12.12 -8.15 4.25
C TYR A 16 11.11 -8.79 5.20
N THR A 17 11.08 -10.12 5.31
CA THR A 17 10.06 -10.82 6.10
C THR A 17 10.07 -10.42 7.57
N ALA A 18 11.24 -10.50 8.22
CA ALA A 18 11.38 -10.13 9.62
C ALA A 18 11.06 -8.64 9.89
N PRO A 19 11.64 -7.65 9.18
CA PRO A 19 11.32 -6.25 9.44
C PRO A 19 9.85 -5.92 9.16
N LEU A 20 9.25 -6.40 8.07
CA LEU A 20 7.84 -6.15 7.78
C LEU A 20 6.93 -6.80 8.84
N THR A 21 7.21 -8.03 9.27
CA THR A 21 6.43 -8.70 10.32
C THR A 21 6.48 -7.92 11.63
N LYS A 22 7.66 -7.43 12.02
CA LYS A 22 7.80 -6.58 13.21
C LYS A 22 6.98 -5.29 13.06
N SER A 23 7.19 -4.54 11.97
CA SER A 23 6.50 -3.28 11.73
C SER A 23 4.99 -3.44 11.64
N PHE A 24 4.48 -4.53 11.05
CA PHE A 24 3.06 -4.83 11.00
C PHE A 24 2.47 -5.02 12.40
N ASN A 25 3.15 -5.77 13.26
CA ASN A 25 2.72 -5.96 14.64
C ASN A 25 2.77 -4.64 15.43
N ASP A 26 3.78 -3.79 15.19
CA ASP A 26 3.88 -2.46 15.81
C ASP A 26 2.71 -1.57 15.38
N LEU A 27 2.36 -1.54 14.10
CA LEU A 27 1.22 -0.80 13.55
C LEU A 27 -0.12 -1.22 14.17
N LYS A 28 -0.35 -2.54 14.29
CA LYS A 28 -1.57 -3.09 14.91
C LYS A 28 -1.74 -2.67 16.38
N ARG A 29 -0.64 -2.46 17.11
CA ARG A 29 -0.67 -1.99 18.50
C ARG A 29 -0.72 -0.48 18.62
N PHE A 30 -0.18 0.23 17.64
CA PHE A 30 -0.05 1.68 17.68
C PHE A 30 -1.38 2.37 17.43
N TRP A 31 -2.07 2.02 16.34
CA TRP A 31 -3.32 2.67 15.97
C TRP A 31 -4.51 2.01 16.66
N ASP A 32 -5.48 2.82 17.10
CA ASP A 32 -6.74 2.39 17.69
C ASP A 32 -7.76 1.89 16.65
N THR A 33 -7.30 1.16 15.64
CA THR A 33 -8.12 0.65 14.54
C THR A 33 -8.28 -0.87 14.65
N LYS A 34 -9.46 -1.39 14.27
CA LYS A 34 -9.68 -2.83 14.20
C LYS A 34 -8.78 -3.41 13.10
N SER A 35 -7.81 -4.23 13.48
CA SER A 35 -6.82 -4.78 12.54
C SER A 35 -6.49 -6.25 12.79
N ASP A 36 -7.24 -6.93 13.65
CA ASP A 36 -6.99 -8.33 14.01
C ASP A 36 -7.15 -9.29 12.83
N ASN A 37 -8.08 -8.97 11.93
CA ASN A 37 -8.38 -9.74 10.72
C ASN A 37 -7.53 -9.32 9.50
N VAL A 38 -6.73 -8.25 9.58
CA VAL A 38 -5.85 -7.83 8.50
C VAL A 38 -4.66 -8.78 8.44
N ILE A 39 -4.40 -9.35 7.25
CA ILE A 39 -3.22 -10.18 6.98
C ILE A 39 -2.25 -9.49 6.03
N MET A 40 -0.99 -9.95 6.01
CA MET A 40 0.01 -9.49 5.06
C MET A 40 0.39 -10.65 4.14
N VAL A 41 0.37 -10.44 2.83
CA VAL A 41 0.68 -11.46 1.83
C VAL A 41 1.62 -10.93 0.77
N ALA A 42 2.48 -11.79 0.22
CA ALA A 42 3.41 -11.41 -0.83
C ALA A 42 2.81 -11.66 -2.22
N ALA A 43 3.11 -10.76 -3.16
CA ALA A 43 2.95 -10.98 -4.58
C ALA A 43 4.33 -11.30 -5.18
N HIS A 44 4.54 -12.58 -5.51
CA HIS A 44 5.75 -13.06 -6.13
C HIS A 44 5.72 -12.90 -7.65
N GLY A 45 6.88 -12.79 -8.28
CA GLY A 45 7.01 -12.60 -9.73
C GLY A 45 6.26 -13.64 -10.56
N SER A 46 6.06 -14.84 -10.02
CA SER A 46 5.32 -15.96 -10.63
C SER A 46 3.79 -15.85 -10.60
N MET A 47 3.21 -14.77 -10.04
CA MET A 47 1.76 -14.66 -9.82
C MET A 47 0.91 -14.77 -11.11
N LEU A 48 1.50 -14.51 -12.28
CA LEU A 48 0.82 -14.59 -13.58
C LEU A 48 0.95 -15.96 -14.27
N GLN A 49 1.68 -16.92 -13.69
CA GLN A 49 1.90 -18.24 -14.30
C GLN A 49 0.72 -19.21 -14.11
N ASP A 50 -0.09 -19.01 -13.07
CA ASP A 50 -1.26 -19.84 -12.83
C ASP A 50 -2.46 -19.37 -13.66
N ARG A 51 -2.61 -19.97 -14.84
CA ARG A 51 -3.70 -19.69 -15.77
C ARG A 51 -5.08 -19.77 -15.12
N ASN A 52 -5.32 -20.73 -14.22
CA ASN A 52 -6.63 -20.91 -13.59
C ASN A 52 -6.95 -19.77 -12.62
N LYS A 53 -5.95 -19.28 -11.89
CA LYS A 53 -6.11 -18.08 -11.05
C LYS A 53 -6.39 -16.84 -11.89
N ILE A 54 -5.68 -16.67 -13.00
CA ILE A 54 -5.92 -15.53 -13.92
C ILE A 54 -7.32 -15.56 -14.53
N LEU A 55 -7.79 -16.74 -14.97
CA LEU A 55 -9.17 -16.93 -15.42
C LEU A 55 -10.18 -16.53 -14.34
N THR A 56 -9.95 -17.01 -13.11
CA THR A 56 -10.80 -16.72 -11.97
C THR A 56 -10.83 -15.22 -11.68
N LEU A 57 -9.68 -14.54 -11.70
CA LEU A 57 -9.56 -13.09 -11.53
C LEU A 57 -10.37 -12.33 -12.59
N TYR A 58 -10.20 -12.67 -13.88
CA TYR A 58 -10.92 -11.97 -14.97
C TYR A 58 -12.44 -12.11 -14.87
N LYS A 59 -12.92 -13.28 -14.46
CA LYS A 59 -14.35 -13.51 -14.27
C LYS A 59 -14.87 -12.80 -13.03
N ALA A 60 -14.16 -12.90 -11.92
CA ALA A 60 -14.64 -12.44 -10.62
C ALA A 60 -14.56 -10.92 -10.45
N GLU A 61 -13.47 -10.29 -10.89
CA GLU A 61 -13.27 -8.84 -10.72
C GLU A 61 -13.81 -8.04 -11.90
N TYR A 62 -13.62 -8.53 -13.13
CA TYR A 62 -13.98 -7.78 -14.34
C TYR A 62 -15.28 -8.26 -15.00
N GLY A 63 -15.92 -9.32 -14.49
CA GLY A 63 -17.17 -9.85 -15.03
C GLY A 63 -17.04 -10.39 -16.46
N TYR A 64 -15.84 -10.83 -16.88
CA TYR A 64 -15.62 -11.32 -18.24
C TYR A 64 -16.37 -12.63 -18.49
N SER A 65 -16.85 -12.81 -19.73
CA SER A 65 -17.33 -14.11 -20.21
C SER A 65 -16.18 -15.13 -20.21
N ASP A 66 -16.53 -16.42 -20.21
CA ASP A 66 -15.54 -17.51 -20.26
C ASP A 66 -14.62 -17.40 -21.49
N GLU A 67 -15.18 -17.04 -22.64
CA GLU A 67 -14.43 -16.82 -23.88
C GLU A 67 -13.43 -15.67 -23.73
N LYS A 68 -13.88 -14.51 -23.22
CA LYS A 68 -13.04 -13.32 -23.06
C LYS A 68 -11.96 -13.56 -22.00
N ALA A 69 -12.29 -14.17 -20.87
CA ALA A 69 -11.34 -14.53 -19.83
C ALA A 69 -10.27 -15.50 -20.36
N THR A 70 -10.70 -16.52 -21.13
CA THR A 70 -9.80 -17.48 -21.78
C THR A 70 -8.83 -16.79 -22.74
N TYR A 71 -9.35 -15.92 -23.61
CA TYR A 71 -8.53 -15.15 -24.54
C TYR A 71 -7.42 -14.36 -23.83
N TYR A 72 -7.75 -13.61 -22.77
CA TYR A 72 -6.74 -12.83 -22.05
C TYR A 72 -5.76 -13.71 -21.25
N ALA A 73 -6.22 -14.78 -20.61
CA ALA A 73 -5.34 -15.71 -19.91
C ALA A 73 -4.34 -16.38 -20.87
N ASP A 74 -4.78 -16.76 -22.07
CA ASP A 74 -3.93 -17.34 -23.10
C ASP A 74 -2.96 -16.30 -23.70
N SER A 75 -3.36 -15.03 -23.75
CA SER A 75 -2.48 -13.94 -24.21
C SER A 75 -1.24 -13.76 -23.32
N LEU A 76 -1.34 -14.00 -22.01
CA LEU A 76 -0.17 -14.01 -21.11
C LEU A 76 0.77 -15.17 -21.42
N THR A 77 0.22 -16.35 -21.72
CA THR A 77 1.04 -17.50 -22.13
C THR A 77 1.79 -17.21 -23.44
N THR A 78 1.13 -16.55 -24.39
CA THR A 78 1.77 -16.08 -25.63
C THR A 78 2.85 -15.06 -25.33
N LEU A 79 2.57 -14.04 -24.50
CA LEU A 79 3.54 -13.01 -24.09
C LEU A 79 4.82 -13.64 -23.53
N PHE A 80 4.71 -14.59 -22.60
CA PHE A 80 5.85 -15.22 -21.95
C PHE A 80 6.65 -16.13 -22.88
N LYS A 81 6.02 -16.71 -23.91
CA LYS A 81 6.71 -17.49 -24.96
C LYS A 81 7.42 -16.59 -25.96
N THR A 82 6.82 -15.45 -26.30
CA THR A 82 7.37 -14.50 -27.27
C THR A 82 8.56 -13.73 -26.70
N TYR A 83 8.50 -13.35 -25.43
CA TYR A 83 9.51 -12.52 -24.77
C TYR A 83 10.14 -13.28 -23.57
N PRO A 84 11.21 -14.05 -23.81
CA PRO A 84 11.90 -14.81 -22.75
C PRO A 84 12.48 -13.92 -21.64
N GLU A 85 12.64 -12.62 -21.89
CA GLU A 85 13.08 -11.61 -20.92
C GLU A 85 12.12 -11.50 -19.73
N TYR A 86 10.85 -11.88 -19.89
CA TYR A 86 9.90 -11.99 -18.78
C TYR A 86 10.05 -13.29 -17.97
N LEU A 87 11.10 -14.07 -18.19
CA LEU A 87 11.47 -15.25 -17.41
C LEU A 87 10.30 -16.24 -17.27
N ASN A 88 9.62 -16.50 -18.39
CA ASN A 88 8.41 -17.33 -18.44
C ASN A 88 7.30 -16.86 -17.48
N GLY A 89 7.19 -15.56 -17.22
CA GLY A 89 6.21 -14.99 -16.31
C GLY A 89 6.62 -15.01 -14.83
N ASN A 90 7.86 -15.39 -14.49
CA ASN A 90 8.42 -15.24 -13.15
C ASN A 90 9.38 -14.05 -13.10
N HIS A 91 8.82 -12.84 -13.13
CA HIS A 91 9.62 -11.62 -13.24
C HIS A 91 9.12 -10.54 -12.26
N PRO A 92 10.03 -9.85 -11.52
CA PRO A 92 9.66 -8.85 -10.51
C PRO A 92 8.85 -7.68 -11.07
N PHE A 93 8.99 -7.37 -12.36
CA PHE A 93 8.20 -6.33 -13.05
C PHE A 93 6.70 -6.45 -12.82
N PHE A 94 6.15 -7.67 -12.72
CA PHE A 94 4.71 -7.88 -12.52
C PHE A 94 4.23 -7.56 -11.10
N THR A 95 5.15 -7.29 -10.18
CA THR A 95 4.88 -7.05 -8.76
C THR A 95 5.53 -5.77 -8.26
N ILE A 96 5.69 -4.77 -9.13
CA ILE A 96 6.04 -3.39 -8.73
C ILE A 96 4.79 -2.69 -8.20
N ASN A 97 4.21 -3.22 -7.12
CA ASN A 97 3.06 -2.65 -6.44
C ASN A 97 2.95 -3.13 -4.98
N ALA A 98 2.30 -2.32 -4.15
CA ALA A 98 1.74 -2.71 -2.86
C ALA A 98 0.35 -2.08 -2.72
N TYR A 99 -0.57 -2.76 -2.04
CA TYR A 99 -1.92 -2.22 -1.85
C TYR A 99 -2.63 -2.83 -0.65
N ALA A 100 -3.51 -2.02 -0.06
CA ALA A 100 -4.51 -2.44 0.93
C ALA A 100 -5.82 -2.85 0.26
N HIS A 101 -6.18 -4.13 0.43
CA HIS A 101 -7.46 -4.68 0.02
C HIS A 101 -8.43 -4.70 1.19
N GLN A 102 -9.56 -4.01 1.04
CA GLN A 102 -10.70 -4.07 1.95
C GLN A 102 -11.48 -5.37 1.68
N GLU A 103 -12.02 -5.98 2.73
CA GLU A 103 -12.89 -7.14 2.62
C GLU A 103 -13.97 -6.96 1.54
N LYS A 104 -14.03 -7.90 0.60
CA LYS A 104 -14.97 -7.88 -0.52
C LYS A 104 -15.39 -9.30 -0.90
N ASN A 105 -16.68 -9.46 -1.23
CA ASN A 105 -17.20 -10.69 -1.81
C ASN A 105 -17.05 -10.66 -3.33
N TYR A 106 -16.40 -11.68 -3.87
CA TYR A 106 -16.14 -11.83 -5.30
C TYR A 106 -17.02 -12.93 -5.90
N PRO A 107 -17.81 -12.66 -6.96
CA PRO A 107 -18.62 -13.67 -7.63
C PRO A 107 -17.79 -14.89 -8.05
N GLY A 108 -18.22 -16.08 -7.64
CA GLY A 108 -17.55 -17.35 -7.96
C GLY A 108 -16.25 -17.65 -7.19
N VAL A 109 -15.82 -16.75 -6.30
CA VAL A 109 -14.65 -16.93 -5.43
C VAL A 109 -15.05 -16.97 -3.96
N GLY A 110 -15.97 -16.09 -3.55
CA GLY A 110 -16.40 -15.93 -2.16
C GLY A 110 -15.79 -14.69 -1.50
N GLN A 111 -15.86 -14.67 -0.17
CA GLN A 111 -15.37 -13.55 0.64
C GLN A 111 -13.84 -13.60 0.72
N ILE A 112 -13.20 -12.51 0.31
CA ILE A 112 -11.78 -12.26 0.52
C ILE A 112 -11.67 -11.23 1.63
N GLY A 113 -10.96 -11.58 2.70
CA GLY A 113 -10.77 -10.71 3.87
C GLY A 113 -9.70 -9.63 3.67
N ASP A 114 -9.66 -8.70 4.61
CA ASP A 114 -8.71 -7.59 4.64
C ASP A 114 -7.26 -8.06 4.52
N LYS A 115 -6.52 -7.46 3.58
CA LYS A 115 -5.10 -7.79 3.41
C LYS A 115 -4.28 -6.60 2.95
N ILE A 116 -3.00 -6.65 3.26
CA ILE A 116 -1.97 -5.83 2.63
C ILE A 116 -1.15 -6.74 1.74
N VAL A 117 -1.11 -6.43 0.44
CA VAL A 117 -0.37 -7.18 -0.56
C VAL A 117 0.92 -6.44 -0.86
N PHE A 118 2.06 -7.14 -0.77
CA PHE A 118 3.38 -6.58 -1.03
C PHE A 118 4.06 -7.30 -2.18
N GLY A 119 4.36 -6.59 -3.26
CA GLY A 119 5.08 -7.16 -4.39
C GLY A 119 6.59 -7.20 -4.20
N ASP A 120 7.20 -8.32 -4.59
CA ASP A 120 8.66 -8.48 -4.54
C ASP A 120 9.39 -7.46 -5.42
N GLY A 121 8.81 -7.12 -6.58
CA GLY A 121 9.38 -6.15 -7.50
C GLY A 121 9.44 -4.74 -6.93
N LEU A 122 8.44 -4.34 -6.15
CA LEU A 122 8.43 -3.05 -5.46
C LEU A 122 9.59 -2.96 -4.46
N LEU A 123 9.73 -3.99 -3.63
CA LEU A 123 10.78 -4.07 -2.61
C LEU A 123 12.17 -4.10 -3.25
N GLN A 124 12.33 -4.84 -4.36
CA GLN A 124 13.58 -4.87 -5.12
C GLN A 124 13.89 -3.52 -5.76
N ALA A 125 12.90 -2.85 -6.35
CA ALA A 125 13.09 -1.54 -6.99
C ALA A 125 13.61 -0.51 -5.99
N PHE A 126 12.97 -0.39 -4.81
CA PHE A 126 13.41 0.56 -3.79
C PHE A 126 14.77 0.19 -3.17
N ASP A 127 15.08 -1.10 -3.01
CA ASP A 127 16.43 -1.52 -2.60
C ASP A 127 17.49 -1.06 -3.60
N ALA A 128 17.22 -1.25 -4.90
CA ALA A 128 18.14 -0.91 -5.98
C ALA A 128 18.44 0.61 -6.08
N ILE A 129 17.48 1.46 -5.70
CA ILE A 129 17.67 2.92 -5.66
C ILE A 129 18.05 3.43 -4.27
N GLY A 130 18.46 2.55 -3.36
CA GLY A 130 19.05 2.92 -2.08
C GLY A 130 18.05 3.27 -0.98
N TYR A 131 16.81 2.77 -1.04
CA TYR A 131 15.78 2.93 -0.01
C TYR A 131 15.34 1.61 0.63
N GLY A 132 16.05 0.50 0.39
CA GLY A 132 15.67 -0.82 0.91
C GLY A 132 15.64 -0.92 2.45
N ASP A 133 16.28 0.01 3.16
CA ASP A 133 16.28 0.11 4.61
C ASP A 133 15.05 0.84 5.18
N ILE A 134 14.31 1.61 4.36
CA ILE A 134 13.19 2.44 4.82
C ILE A 134 11.88 2.20 4.05
N ALA A 135 11.94 2.00 2.73
CA ALA A 135 10.77 1.85 1.88
C ALA A 135 9.83 0.71 2.32
N PRO A 136 10.31 -0.50 2.70
CA PRO A 136 9.40 -1.58 3.10
C PRO A 136 8.50 -1.17 4.27
N GLN A 137 9.09 -0.61 5.34
CA GLN A 137 8.34 -0.20 6.52
C GLN A 137 7.47 1.03 6.26
N ALA A 138 7.95 2.00 5.48
CA ALA A 138 7.20 3.20 5.14
C ALA A 138 5.95 2.88 4.30
N ILE A 139 6.11 2.06 3.26
CA ILE A 139 4.99 1.62 2.41
C ILE A 139 4.02 0.77 3.22
N LEU A 140 4.51 -0.08 4.13
CA LEU A 140 3.62 -0.89 4.96
C LEU A 140 2.77 -0.01 5.88
N ALA A 141 3.36 1.03 6.48
CA ALA A 141 2.63 1.98 7.30
C ALA A 141 1.60 2.78 6.48
N HIS A 142 1.92 3.12 5.23
CA HIS A 142 0.99 3.74 4.28
C HIS A 142 -0.18 2.81 3.96
N GLU A 143 0.07 1.56 3.58
CA GLU A 143 -1.00 0.60 3.28
C GLU A 143 -1.85 0.28 4.51
N PHE A 144 -1.25 0.23 5.70
CA PHE A 144 -2.01 0.09 6.94
C PHE A 144 -2.90 1.31 7.20
N ALA A 145 -2.47 2.52 6.82
CA ALA A 145 -3.28 3.72 6.95
C ALA A 145 -4.55 3.67 6.08
N HIS A 146 -4.53 2.98 4.94
CA HIS A 146 -5.76 2.73 4.19
C HIS A 146 -6.74 1.85 4.95
N HIS A 147 -6.28 0.87 5.74
CA HIS A 147 -7.16 0.10 6.64
C HIS A 147 -7.78 0.97 7.73
N ILE A 148 -7.03 1.94 8.26
CA ILE A 148 -7.61 2.96 9.15
C ILE A 148 -8.72 3.73 8.41
N GLN A 149 -8.48 4.15 7.17
CA GLN A 149 -9.46 4.88 6.37
C GLN A 149 -10.70 4.05 6.04
N TYR A 150 -10.56 2.76 5.72
CA TYR A 150 -11.67 1.83 5.52
C TYR A 150 -12.53 1.75 6.78
N ASN A 151 -11.92 1.52 7.95
CA ASN A 151 -12.63 1.44 9.23
C ASN A 151 -13.31 2.75 9.64
N LEU A 152 -12.79 3.89 9.19
CA LEU A 152 -13.38 5.21 9.46
C LEU A 152 -14.48 5.60 8.46
N GLY A 153 -14.69 4.83 7.39
CA GLY A 153 -15.59 5.18 6.27
C GLY A 153 -15.08 6.34 5.42
N ILE A 154 -13.77 6.60 5.44
CA ILE A 154 -13.09 7.65 4.67
C ILE A 154 -12.77 7.16 3.25
N LYS A 155 -12.43 5.88 3.12
CA LYS A 155 -12.17 5.15 1.88
C LYS A 155 -13.08 3.93 1.89
N ASP A 156 -13.65 3.55 0.76
CA ASP A 156 -14.48 2.35 0.59
C ASP A 156 -14.65 2.07 -0.91
N TYR A 157 -14.77 0.81 -1.32
CA TYR A 157 -15.00 0.46 -2.73
C TYR A 157 -16.32 1.00 -3.32
N ALA A 158 -17.31 1.31 -2.48
CA ALA A 158 -18.56 1.92 -2.88
C ALA A 158 -18.47 3.44 -3.06
N ILE A 159 -17.39 4.09 -2.58
CA ILE A 159 -17.18 5.53 -2.76
C ILE A 159 -16.59 5.76 -4.16
N PRO A 160 -17.25 6.55 -5.04
CA PRO A 160 -16.71 6.83 -6.36
C PRO A 160 -15.34 7.51 -6.30
N LEU A 161 -14.41 7.01 -7.10
CA LEU A 161 -13.09 7.64 -7.25
C LEU A 161 -13.23 8.99 -7.95
N THR A 162 -12.65 10.01 -7.32
CA THR A 162 -12.46 11.36 -7.87
C THR A 162 -11.00 11.75 -7.67
N PRO A 163 -10.40 12.55 -8.56
CA PRO A 163 -9.00 12.95 -8.39
C PRO A 163 -8.74 13.62 -7.02
N GLU A 164 -9.66 14.45 -6.55
CA GLU A 164 -9.55 15.10 -5.24
C GLU A 164 -9.68 14.12 -4.07
N GLY A 165 -10.62 13.17 -4.18
CA GLY A 165 -10.85 12.14 -3.17
C GLY A 165 -9.64 11.22 -3.02
N SER A 166 -9.14 10.70 -4.14
CA SER A 166 -7.96 9.83 -4.18
C SER A 166 -6.72 10.58 -3.66
N ARG A 167 -6.45 11.80 -4.14
CA ARG A 167 -5.37 12.63 -3.62
C ARG A 167 -5.48 12.82 -2.12
N ARG A 168 -6.68 13.13 -1.61
CA ARG A 168 -6.88 13.31 -0.16
C ARG A 168 -6.54 12.04 0.62
N THR A 169 -7.00 10.87 0.18
CA THR A 169 -6.75 9.62 0.90
C THR A 169 -5.29 9.20 0.84
N GLU A 170 -4.60 9.41 -0.28
CA GLU A 170 -3.17 9.11 -0.44
C GLU A 170 -2.29 10.01 0.44
N LEU A 171 -2.51 11.33 0.40
CA LEU A 171 -1.77 12.28 1.23
C LEU A 171 -2.01 12.03 2.73
N MET A 172 -3.24 11.67 3.11
CA MET A 172 -3.54 11.33 4.49
C MET A 172 -2.83 10.04 4.91
N ALA A 173 -2.71 9.04 4.03
CA ALA A 173 -1.98 7.80 4.30
C ALA A 173 -0.47 8.04 4.48
N ASP A 174 0.14 8.92 3.67
CA ASP A 174 1.53 9.36 3.86
C ASP A 174 1.74 10.01 5.24
N ALA A 175 0.81 10.88 5.65
CA ALA A 175 0.85 11.55 6.93
C ALA A 175 0.71 10.58 8.11
N TYR A 176 -0.24 9.64 8.04
CA TYR A 176 -0.39 8.57 9.04
C TYR A 176 0.89 7.74 9.18
N ALA A 177 1.48 7.35 8.04
CA ALA A 177 2.72 6.62 8.02
C ALA A 177 3.83 7.41 8.72
N ALA A 178 4.05 8.67 8.34
CA ALA A 178 5.08 9.52 8.93
C ALA A 178 4.90 9.73 10.44
N TYR A 179 3.66 9.90 10.90
CA TYR A 179 3.33 10.02 12.33
C TYR A 179 3.74 8.76 13.09
N PHE A 180 3.36 7.57 12.60
CA PHE A 180 3.79 6.30 13.20
C PHE A 180 5.31 6.11 13.17
N LEU A 181 5.95 6.46 12.05
CA LEU A 181 7.39 6.22 11.85
C LEU A 181 8.25 7.00 12.84
N ILE A 182 7.92 8.27 13.13
CA ILE A 182 8.69 9.11 14.03
C ILE A 182 8.29 8.95 15.51
N HIS A 183 7.05 8.57 15.80
CA HIS A 183 6.52 8.60 17.17
C HIS A 183 7.28 7.64 18.09
N ALA A 184 7.57 8.06 19.33
CA ALA A 184 8.38 7.31 20.29
C ALA A 184 7.79 5.94 20.69
N GLN A 185 6.45 5.83 20.66
CA GLN A 185 5.73 4.56 20.87
C GLN A 185 5.40 3.80 19.58
N GLY A 186 5.76 4.38 18.42
CA GLY A 186 5.62 3.76 17.10
C GLY A 186 6.90 3.07 16.67
N ALA A 187 7.40 3.39 15.48
CA ALA A 187 8.68 2.86 15.02
C ALA A 187 9.90 3.60 15.61
N ALA A 188 9.68 4.80 16.19
CA ALA A 188 10.72 5.63 16.81
C ALA A 188 11.96 5.84 15.91
N LEU A 189 11.76 6.02 14.61
CA LEU A 189 12.85 6.22 13.66
C LEU A 189 13.48 7.61 13.83
N PRO A 190 14.78 7.76 13.51
CA PRO A 190 15.40 9.09 13.41
C PRO A 190 14.71 9.94 12.35
N LEU A 191 14.66 11.27 12.57
CA LEU A 191 14.04 12.22 11.64
C LEU A 191 14.56 12.06 10.20
N GLN A 192 15.86 11.82 10.02
CA GLN A 192 16.45 11.62 8.70
C GLN A 192 15.86 10.41 7.96
N SER A 193 15.54 9.31 8.67
CA SER A 193 14.89 8.15 8.08
C SER A 193 13.45 8.47 7.66
N VAL A 194 12.71 9.24 8.48
CA VAL A 194 11.34 9.65 8.14
C VAL A 194 11.31 10.64 6.97
N GLN A 195 12.32 11.50 6.85
CA GLN A 195 12.49 12.35 5.67
C GLN A 195 12.75 11.52 4.40
N ARG A 196 13.55 10.46 4.49
CA ARG A 196 13.74 9.50 3.38
C ARG A 196 12.45 8.73 3.05
N ALA A 197 11.60 8.42 4.03
CA ALA A 197 10.26 7.90 3.74
C ALA A 197 9.43 8.90 2.91
N GLY A 198 9.55 10.21 3.18
CA GLY A 198 8.94 11.25 2.35
C GLY A 198 9.47 11.28 0.92
N GLU A 199 10.72 10.91 0.68
CA GLU A 199 11.29 10.76 -0.68
C GLU A 199 10.70 9.53 -1.39
N VAL A 200 10.52 8.41 -0.67
CA VAL A 200 9.84 7.21 -1.16
C VAL A 200 8.41 7.55 -1.60
N PHE A 201 7.62 8.22 -0.75
CA PHE A 201 6.26 8.63 -1.10
C PHE A 201 6.25 9.63 -2.25
N SER A 202 7.16 10.61 -2.25
CA SER A 202 7.32 11.57 -3.34
C SER A 202 7.59 10.89 -4.69
N SER A 203 8.34 9.78 -4.73
CA SER A 203 8.60 9.05 -5.99
C SER A 203 7.39 8.29 -6.53
N LEU A 204 6.37 8.09 -5.70
CA LEU A 204 5.10 7.44 -6.06
C LEU A 204 4.01 8.48 -6.41
N GLY A 205 4.30 9.78 -6.32
CA GLY A 205 3.37 10.84 -6.73
C GLY A 205 3.32 11.01 -8.25
N ASP A 206 2.26 11.64 -8.73
CA ASP A 206 2.04 11.90 -10.16
C ASP A 206 1.56 13.34 -10.42
N CYS A 207 1.60 13.77 -11.68
CA CYS A 207 1.10 15.09 -12.11
C CYS A 207 -0.14 14.96 -13.01
N VAL A 208 -0.88 13.86 -12.92
CA VAL A 208 -2.02 13.53 -13.78
C VAL A 208 -3.31 13.90 -13.07
N PHE A 209 -3.59 15.21 -12.98
CA PHE A 209 -4.67 15.76 -12.15
C PHE A 209 -6.08 15.29 -12.50
N ASP A 210 -6.32 14.83 -13.72
CA ASP A 210 -7.62 14.34 -14.17
C ASP A 210 -7.79 12.82 -14.00
N LEU A 211 -6.74 12.11 -13.55
CA LEU A 211 -6.81 10.68 -13.27
C LEU A 211 -7.61 10.46 -11.99
N LYS A 212 -8.59 9.54 -12.04
CA LYS A 212 -9.41 9.24 -10.86
C LYS A 212 -8.58 8.72 -9.70
N GLU A 213 -7.49 8.04 -10.00
CA GLU A 213 -6.49 7.49 -9.08
C GLU A 213 -5.30 8.45 -8.87
N HIS A 214 -5.48 9.77 -9.03
CA HIS A 214 -4.40 10.75 -8.79
C HIS A 214 -3.85 10.63 -7.36
N HIS A 215 -2.55 10.34 -7.23
CA HIS A 215 -1.90 10.07 -5.94
C HIS A 215 -1.47 11.35 -5.19
N GLY A 216 -1.72 12.52 -5.78
CA GLY A 216 -1.08 13.76 -5.38
C GLY A 216 0.29 13.95 -6.02
N THR A 217 0.70 15.21 -6.12
CA THR A 217 2.00 15.53 -6.69
C THR A 217 3.15 15.10 -5.77
N PRO A 218 4.36 14.88 -6.31
CA PRO A 218 5.55 14.60 -5.50
C PRO A 218 5.74 15.57 -4.33
N THR A 219 5.56 16.88 -4.58
CA THR A 219 5.66 17.92 -3.55
C THR A 219 4.58 17.77 -2.48
N GLN A 220 3.32 17.55 -2.88
CA GLN A 220 2.22 17.39 -1.92
C GLN A 220 2.43 16.18 -1.01
N ARG A 221 2.90 15.06 -1.55
CA ARG A 221 3.22 13.84 -0.77
C ARG A 221 4.32 14.09 0.26
N LYS A 222 5.38 14.79 -0.13
CA LYS A 222 6.46 15.19 0.79
C LYS A 222 5.95 16.13 1.90
N VAL A 223 5.11 17.10 1.56
CA VAL A 223 4.52 18.05 2.53
C VAL A 223 3.55 17.34 3.49
N ALA A 224 2.75 16.39 3.00
CA ALA A 224 1.87 15.59 3.85
C ALA A 224 2.66 14.72 4.84
N THR A 225 3.74 14.09 4.37
CA THR A 225 4.72 13.38 5.22
C THR A 225 5.28 14.31 6.30
N GLU A 226 5.72 15.51 5.91
CA GLU A 226 6.26 16.51 6.82
C GLU A 226 5.26 16.97 7.88
N TRP A 227 4.02 17.17 7.47
CA TRP A 227 2.95 17.49 8.40
C TRP A 227 2.75 16.37 9.43
N GLY A 228 2.72 15.11 8.99
CA GLY A 228 2.53 13.95 9.86
C GLY A 228 3.62 13.79 10.91
N TYR A 229 4.90 13.87 10.52
CA TYR A 229 5.98 13.75 11.50
C TYR A 229 6.06 14.97 12.43
N LYS A 230 5.77 16.18 11.94
CA LYS A 230 5.78 17.38 12.79
C LYS A 230 4.73 17.28 13.88
N LEU A 231 3.53 16.80 13.54
CA LEU A 231 2.45 16.58 14.50
C LEU A 231 2.86 15.60 15.60
N ALA A 232 3.53 14.50 15.25
CA ALA A 232 4.03 13.54 16.25
C ALA A 232 5.15 14.09 17.14
N THR A 233 5.94 15.06 16.64
CA THR A 233 7.04 15.68 17.40
C THR A 233 6.64 16.94 18.16
N ASP A 234 5.41 17.43 17.96
CA ASP A 234 4.89 18.58 18.70
C ASP A 234 4.89 18.28 20.20
N VAL A 235 5.45 19.18 20.99
CA VAL A 235 5.59 19.04 22.45
C VAL A 235 4.25 18.77 23.13
N HIS A 236 3.14 19.26 22.58
CA HIS A 236 1.81 18.99 23.12
C HIS A 236 1.31 17.57 22.87
N GLU A 237 1.81 16.91 21.84
CA GLU A 237 1.44 15.54 21.45
C GLU A 237 2.49 14.50 21.86
N GLN A 238 3.66 14.93 22.35
CA GLN A 238 4.73 14.03 22.77
C GLN A 238 4.25 13.05 23.85
N GLY A 239 4.26 11.76 23.50
CA GLY A 239 3.87 10.67 24.41
C GLY A 239 2.37 10.33 24.37
N ARG A 240 1.55 11.07 23.61
CA ARG A 240 0.15 10.73 23.34
C ARG A 240 0.03 10.22 21.91
N ILE A 241 -0.51 9.01 21.75
CA ILE A 241 -0.90 8.51 20.44
C ILE A 241 -2.29 9.06 20.11
N LEU A 242 -2.40 9.80 19.00
CA LEU A 242 -3.70 10.22 18.46
C LEU A 242 -4.53 9.02 18.03
N SER A 243 -5.85 9.08 18.27
CA SER A 243 -6.75 8.16 17.57
C SER A 243 -6.69 8.41 16.07
N GLY A 244 -6.94 7.37 15.25
CA GLY A 244 -7.04 7.51 13.81
C GLY A 244 -8.08 8.57 13.44
N ARG A 245 -9.25 8.55 14.09
CA ARG A 245 -10.30 9.56 13.82
C ARG A 245 -9.87 10.99 14.13
N GLU A 246 -9.17 11.21 15.25
CA GLU A 246 -8.67 12.54 15.61
C GLU A 246 -7.59 13.01 14.64
N PHE A 247 -6.67 12.12 14.27
CA PHE A 247 -5.64 12.40 13.26
C PHE A 247 -6.26 12.81 11.92
N ALA A 248 -7.22 12.04 11.39
CA ALA A 248 -7.90 12.36 10.14
C ALA A 248 -8.56 13.75 10.17
N ARG A 249 -9.21 14.10 11.29
CA ARG A 249 -9.84 15.41 11.47
C ARG A 249 -8.81 16.55 11.42
N LEU A 250 -7.66 16.39 12.07
CA LEU A 250 -6.58 17.37 12.04
C LEU A 250 -5.96 17.49 10.65
N PHE A 251 -5.79 16.36 9.95
CA PHE A 251 -5.26 16.33 8.59
C PHE A 251 -6.20 17.07 7.62
N ASP A 252 -7.51 16.81 7.68
CA ASP A 252 -8.50 17.50 6.83
C ASP A 252 -8.50 19.01 7.05
N ALA A 253 -8.33 19.46 8.29
CA ALA A 253 -8.19 20.89 8.60
C ALA A 253 -6.92 21.50 7.99
N ALA A 254 -5.85 20.71 7.82
CA ALA A 254 -4.59 21.14 7.22
C ALA A 254 -4.53 20.95 5.69
N LEU A 255 -5.41 20.13 5.11
CA LEU A 255 -5.33 19.69 3.71
C LEU A 255 -5.23 20.85 2.72
N ALA A 256 -6.02 21.91 2.90
CA ALA A 256 -6.00 23.08 2.03
C ALA A 256 -4.63 23.78 1.98
N ASN A 257 -3.82 23.68 3.04
CA ASN A 257 -2.46 24.22 3.08
C ASN A 257 -1.43 23.26 2.48
N ILE A 258 -1.66 21.94 2.63
CA ILE A 258 -0.81 20.90 2.04
C ILE A 258 -0.90 20.94 0.50
N ILE A 259 -2.11 21.08 -0.05
CA ILE A 259 -2.33 21.06 -1.52
C ILE A 259 -1.85 22.32 -2.25
N LYS A 260 -1.66 23.44 -1.53
CA LYS A 260 -1.19 24.73 -2.11
C LYS A 260 0.31 24.76 -2.39
N LYS A 261 1.05 23.74 -1.93
CA LYS A 261 2.51 23.65 -2.05
C LYS A 261 2.96 23.00 -3.34
#